data_AF-A0A849WZT5-F1
#
_entry.id   AF-A0A849WZT5-F1
#
_cell.length_a   1.000
_cell.length_b   1.000
_cell.length_c   1.000
_cell.angle_alpha   90.00
_cell.angle_beta   90.00
_cell.angle_gamma   90.00
#
_symmetry.space_group_name_H-M   'P 1'
#
loop_
_entity.id
_entity.type
_entity.pdbx_description
1 polymer ?
#
loop_
_entity_poly.entity_id
_entity_poly.type
_entity_poly.pdbx_seq_one_letter_code
_entity_poly.pdbx_strand_id
1 'polypeptide(L)'
;KMPSNRVLERTLNPFSALAIGVKETWSATAMTVVGIKKLAFGEVSLKAVSGPIMIGKIAGDTLQSRGWRDFLRIMAIISISLGVFNLLPIPILDGGHVVFALIESVRGKPLSPTAMQVSLKVGLSLLLLLMVFAVYNDIMKVLH
;
A
#
# COMPACT_ATOMS: atom_id res chain seq x y z
N LYS A 1 -19.60 -28.21 27.20
CA LYS A 1 -19.61 -26.74 27.50
C LYS A 1 -18.24 -26.18 27.15
N MET A 2 -18.10 -25.59 25.96
CA MET A 2 -16.85 -24.93 25.55
C MET A 2 -16.70 -23.61 26.33
N PRO A 3 -15.52 -23.29 26.91
CA PRO A 3 -15.35 -22.10 27.71
C PRO A 3 -15.35 -20.86 26.79
N SER A 4 -16.17 -19.90 27.20
CA SER A 4 -16.36 -18.61 26.58
C SER A 4 -15.00 -17.94 26.27
N ASN A 5 -14.84 -17.56 25.00
CA ASN A 5 -13.75 -16.74 24.48
C ASN A 5 -13.82 -15.37 25.17
N ARG A 6 -13.30 -15.26 26.40
CA ARG A 6 -13.11 -13.99 27.08
C ARG A 6 -12.09 -13.22 26.26
N VAL A 7 -12.60 -12.36 25.38
CA VAL A 7 -11.85 -11.24 24.83
C VAL A 7 -11.38 -10.46 26.05
N LEU A 8 -10.16 -10.73 26.48
CA LEU A 8 -9.51 -9.93 27.51
C LEU A 8 -9.32 -8.56 26.86
N GLU A 9 -10.26 -7.67 27.10
CA GLU A 9 -10.07 -6.24 26.86
C GLU A 9 -8.94 -5.80 27.79
N ARG A 10 -7.70 -6.01 27.34
CA ARG A 10 -6.55 -5.43 28.00
C ARG A 10 -6.67 -3.93 27.79
N THR A 11 -6.96 -3.23 28.88
CA THR A 11 -6.79 -1.79 28.97
C THR A 11 -5.29 -1.51 28.84
N LEU A 12 -4.85 -1.32 27.60
CA LEU A 12 -3.49 -0.93 27.31
C LEU A 12 -3.32 0.52 27.76
N ASN A 13 -2.27 0.81 28.51
CA ASN A 13 -1.89 2.20 28.74
C ASN A 13 -1.49 2.83 27.38
N PRO A 14 -1.63 4.16 27.19
CA PRO A 14 -1.41 4.82 25.90
C PRO A 14 -0.03 4.52 25.28
N PHE A 15 1.01 4.43 26.11
CA PHE A 15 2.37 4.10 25.67
C PHE A 15 2.49 2.66 25.13
N SER A 16 1.89 1.70 25.81
CA SER A 16 1.85 0.30 25.40
C SER A 16 1.02 0.12 24.13
N ALA A 17 -0.08 0.85 24.00
CA ALA A 17 -0.90 0.87 22.78
C ALA A 17 -0.10 1.43 21.59
N LEU A 18 0.64 2.53 21.78
CA LEU A 18 1.55 3.08 20.77
C LEU A 18 2.65 2.10 20.38
N ALA A 19 3.32 1.48 21.36
CA ALA A 19 4.38 0.52 21.10
C ALA A 19 3.88 -0.70 20.30
N ILE A 20 2.69 -1.22 20.65
CA ILE A 20 2.04 -2.29 19.90
C ILE A 20 1.67 -1.82 18.49
N GLY A 21 1.09 -0.63 18.35
CA GLY A 21 0.72 -0.05 17.06
C GLY A 21 1.93 0.15 16.12
N VAL A 22 3.07 0.60 16.65
CA VAL A 22 4.33 0.69 15.90
C VAL A 22 4.81 -0.68 15.45
N LYS A 23 4.76 -1.68 16.34
CA LYS A 23 5.16 -3.06 16.01
C LYS A 23 4.26 -3.66 14.93
N GLU A 24 2.95 -3.48 15.04
CA GLU A 24 1.99 -3.96 14.03
C GLU A 24 2.19 -3.24 12.69
N THR A 25 2.39 -1.92 12.72
CA THR A 25 2.72 -1.13 11.53
C THR A 25 3.99 -1.65 10.87
N TRP A 26 5.07 -1.85 11.62
CA TRP A 26 6.33 -2.39 11.09
C TRP A 26 6.15 -3.78 10.47
N SER A 27 5.42 -4.66 11.14
CA SER A 27 5.13 -5.99 10.62
C SER A 27 4.32 -5.94 9.33
N ALA A 28 3.31 -5.08 9.26
CA ALA A 28 2.50 -4.89 8.06
C ALA A 28 3.32 -4.31 6.91
N THR A 29 4.13 -3.28 7.18
CA THR A 29 5.08 -2.70 6.21
C THR A 29 6.00 -3.78 5.63
N ALA A 30 6.62 -4.60 6.47
CA ALA A 30 7.51 -5.68 6.03
C ALA A 30 6.77 -6.69 5.14
N MET A 31 5.55 -7.09 5.51
CA MET A 31 4.73 -7.98 4.70
C MET A 31 4.34 -7.37 3.35
N THR A 32 4.00 -6.08 3.32
CA THR A 32 3.71 -5.35 2.08
C THR A 32 4.92 -5.34 1.16
N VAL A 33 6.12 -5.02 1.67
CA VAL A 33 7.36 -5.03 0.88
C VAL A 33 7.62 -6.41 0.28
N VAL A 34 7.44 -7.48 1.07
CA VAL A 34 7.57 -8.86 0.56
C VAL A 34 6.52 -9.15 -0.51
N GLY A 35 5.27 -8.71 -0.34
CA GLY A 35 4.21 -8.87 -1.33
C GLY A 35 4.52 -8.18 -2.65
N ILE A 36 4.99 -6.92 -2.59
CA ILE A 36 5.44 -6.15 -3.77
C ILE A 36 6.60 -6.87 -4.46
N LYS A 37 7.59 -7.35 -3.70
CA LYS A 37 8.72 -8.12 -4.22
C LYS A 37 8.22 -9.34 -5.02
N LYS A 38 7.33 -10.14 -4.43
CA LYS A 38 6.78 -11.32 -5.08
C LYS A 38 5.99 -11.00 -6.35
N LEU A 39 5.23 -9.90 -6.36
CA LEU A 39 4.56 -9.42 -7.56
C LEU A 39 5.56 -9.00 -8.64
N ALA A 40 6.62 -8.28 -8.27
CA ALA A 40 7.64 -7.82 -9.21
C ALA A 40 8.43 -8.97 -9.85
N PHE A 41 8.68 -10.05 -9.12
CA PHE A 41 9.35 -11.26 -9.63
C PHE A 41 8.40 -12.30 -10.24
N GLY A 42 7.10 -12.00 -10.33
CA GLY A 42 6.11 -12.88 -10.95
C GLY A 42 5.77 -14.14 -10.13
N GLU A 43 6.15 -14.19 -8.86
CA GLU A 43 5.79 -15.28 -7.92
C GLU A 43 4.29 -15.24 -7.57
N VAL A 44 3.64 -14.09 -7.76
CA VAL A 44 2.21 -13.89 -7.53
C VAL A 44 1.59 -13.28 -8.78
N SER A 45 0.40 -13.77 -9.15
CA SER A 45 -0.35 -13.25 -10.30
C SER A 45 -0.68 -11.77 -10.13
N LEU A 46 -0.54 -10.99 -11.20
CA LEU A 46 -0.99 -9.59 -11.26
C LEU A 46 -2.50 -9.43 -11.02
N LYS A 47 -3.29 -10.50 -11.18
CA LYS A 47 -4.72 -10.52 -10.80
C LYS A 47 -4.93 -10.42 -9.29
N ALA A 48 -3.91 -10.71 -8.47
CA ALA A 48 -3.97 -10.55 -7.02
C ALA A 48 -3.95 -9.08 -6.59
N VAL A 49 -3.57 -8.16 -7.49
CA VAL A 49 -3.68 -6.72 -7.24
C VAL A 49 -5.16 -6.34 -7.18
N SER A 50 -5.59 -5.84 -6.04
CA SER A 50 -6.92 -5.24 -5.85
C SER A 50 -6.89 -3.80 -6.32
N GLY A 51 -7.82 -3.42 -7.19
CA GLY A 51 -8.01 -2.03 -7.57
C GLY A 51 -8.89 -1.27 -6.58
N PRO A 52 -9.17 0.02 -6.87
CA PRO A 52 -9.90 0.91 -5.97
C PRO A 52 -11.35 0.46 -5.71
N ILE A 53 -12.00 -0.21 -6.67
CA ILE A 53 -13.38 -0.68 -6.52
C ILE A 53 -13.40 -1.82 -5.51
N MET A 54 -12.49 -2.80 -5.67
CA MET A 54 -12.41 -3.94 -4.76
C MET A 54 -11.96 -3.52 -3.36
N ILE A 55 -11.05 -2.56 -3.25
CA ILE A 55 -10.64 -1.98 -1.96
C ILE A 55 -11.85 -1.35 -1.24
N GLY A 56 -12.64 -0.53 -1.95
CA GLY A 56 -13.85 0.08 -1.40
C GLY A 56 -14.87 -0.97 -0.96
N LYS A 57 -15.08 -2.01 -1.77
CA LYS A 57 -15.98 -3.12 -1.44
C LYS A 57 -15.54 -3.87 -0.18
N ILE A 58 -14.27 -4.28 -0.10
CA ILE A 58 -13.73 -5.00 1.08
C ILE A 58 -13.89 -4.15 2.34
N ALA A 59 -13.61 -2.85 2.26
CA ALA A 59 -13.75 -1.94 3.38
C ALA A 59 -15.23 -1.81 3.82
N GLY A 60 -16.15 -1.61 2.86
CA GLY A 60 -17.59 -1.52 3.11
C GLY A 60 -18.17 -2.81 3.71
N ASP A 61 -17.87 -3.95 3.09
CA ASP A 61 -18.30 -5.28 3.56
C ASP A 61 -17.79 -5.56 4.97
N THR A 62 -16.55 -5.17 5.28
CA THR A 62 -15.97 -5.34 6.63
C THR A 62 -16.67 -4.46 7.65
N LEU A 63 -16.96 -3.21 7.32
CA LEU A 63 -17.70 -2.32 8.22
C LEU A 63 -19.10 -2.88 8.52
N GLN A 64 -19.80 -3.37 7.50
CA GLN A 64 -21.15 -3.91 7.65
C GLN A 64 -21.18 -5.25 8.41
N SER A 65 -20.23 -6.15 8.14
CA SER A 65 -20.25 -7.52 8.68
C SER A 65 -19.43 -7.74 9.95
N ARG A 66 -18.35 -6.96 10.15
CA ARG A 66 -17.40 -7.12 11.27
C ARG A 66 -17.25 -5.87 12.15
N GLY A 67 -17.84 -4.75 11.73
CA GLY A 67 -17.88 -3.51 12.50
C GLY A 67 -16.60 -2.68 12.45
N TRP A 68 -16.56 -1.63 13.27
CA TRP A 68 -15.55 -0.58 13.23
C TRP A 68 -14.12 -1.05 13.51
N ARG A 69 -13.93 -2.00 14.43
CA ARG A 69 -12.59 -2.46 14.81
C ARG A 69 -11.84 -3.05 13.62
N ASP A 70 -12.49 -3.95 12.88
CA ASP A 70 -11.86 -4.60 11.72
C ASP A 70 -11.80 -3.67 10.52
N PHE A 71 -12.79 -2.77 10.36
CA PHE A 71 -12.73 -1.72 9.34
C PHE A 71 -11.48 -0.83 9.51
N LEU A 72 -11.23 -0.32 10.73
CA LEU A 72 -10.05 0.49 11.02
C LEU A 72 -8.75 -0.29 10.79
N ARG A 73 -8.75 -1.59 11.09
CA ARG A 73 -7.59 -2.45 10.83
C ARG A 73 -7.30 -2.59 9.33
N ILE A 74 -8.32 -2.77 8.50
CA ILE A 74 -8.16 -2.82 7.03
C ILE A 74 -7.70 -1.45 6.51
N MET A 75 -8.27 -0.36 7.01
CA MET A 75 -7.85 1.00 6.64
C MET A 75 -6.39 1.25 6.98
N ALA A 76 -5.91 0.77 8.14
CA ALA A 76 -4.51 0.83 8.52
C ALA A 76 -3.62 0.05 7.54
N ILE A 77 -4.01 -1.18 7.16
CA ILE A 77 -3.26 -2.00 6.19
C ILE A 77 -3.20 -1.33 4.81
N ILE A 78 -4.32 -0.75 4.34
CA ILE A 78 -4.38 -0.01 3.07
C ILE A 78 -3.46 1.21 3.13
N SER A 79 -3.51 1.99 4.22
CA SER A 79 -2.69 3.19 4.40
C SER A 79 -1.19 2.85 4.42
N ILE A 80 -0.80 1.80 5.16
CA ILE A 80 0.58 1.30 5.18
C ILE A 80 1.00 0.87 3.78
N SER A 81 0.12 0.14 3.08
CA SER A 81 0.44 -0.35 1.74
C SER A 81 0.66 0.81 0.77
N LEU A 82 -0.23 1.81 0.77
CA LEU A 82 -0.09 3.01 -0.04
C LEU A 82 1.19 3.79 0.31
N GLY A 83 1.52 3.91 1.59
CA GLY A 83 2.78 4.51 2.03
C GLY A 83 4.00 3.78 1.47
N VAL A 84 4.03 2.45 1.52
CA VAL A 84 5.11 1.65 0.93
C VAL A 84 5.16 1.80 -0.60
N PHE A 85 4.02 1.77 -1.29
CA PHE A 85 3.95 2.00 -2.73
C PHE A 85 4.50 3.38 -3.12
N ASN A 86 4.17 4.42 -2.37
CA ASN A 86 4.65 5.78 -2.63
C ASN A 86 6.16 5.93 -2.41
N LEU A 87 6.79 5.07 -1.61
CA LEU A 87 8.24 5.06 -1.40
C LEU A 87 9.01 4.30 -2.49
N LEU A 88 8.32 3.69 -3.48
CA LEU A 88 8.98 3.07 -4.62
C LEU A 88 9.70 4.12 -5.48
N PRO A 89 10.80 3.75 -6.16
CA PRO A 89 11.62 4.65 -6.97
C PRO A 89 10.95 4.97 -8.32
N ILE A 90 9.73 5.51 -8.29
CA ILE A 90 8.93 5.85 -9.46
C ILE A 90 8.81 7.38 -9.52
N PRO A 91 9.19 8.05 -10.62
CA PRO A 91 9.31 9.52 -10.72
C PRO A 91 8.11 10.37 -10.30
N ILE A 92 6.89 9.82 -10.33
CA ILE A 92 5.64 10.50 -9.95
C ILE A 92 5.27 10.30 -8.48
N LEU A 93 5.95 9.39 -7.79
CA LEU A 93 5.75 9.06 -6.38
C LEU A 93 6.82 9.72 -5.50
N ASP A 94 6.55 9.84 -4.21
CA ASP A 94 7.46 10.45 -3.23
C ASP A 94 8.87 9.81 -3.25
N GLY A 95 8.95 8.49 -3.42
CA GLY A 95 10.22 7.75 -3.55
C GLY A 95 11.02 8.11 -4.80
N GLY A 96 10.36 8.51 -5.89
CA GLY A 96 11.02 9.03 -7.08
C GLY A 96 11.74 10.34 -6.79
N HIS A 97 11.09 11.25 -6.05
CA HIS A 97 11.71 12.50 -5.61
C HIS A 97 12.90 12.25 -4.68
N VAL A 98 12.80 11.29 -3.76
CA VAL A 98 13.92 10.88 -2.90
C VAL A 98 15.10 10.40 -3.76
N VAL A 99 14.84 9.55 -4.76
CA VAL A 99 15.89 9.07 -5.67
C VAL A 99 16.53 10.22 -6.44
N PHE A 100 15.75 11.16 -6.95
CA PHE A 100 16.28 12.34 -7.63
C PHE A 100 17.17 13.18 -6.72
N ALA A 101 16.72 13.45 -5.49
CA ALA A 101 17.51 14.20 -4.52
C ALA A 101 18.83 13.48 -4.16
N LEU A 102 18.80 12.14 -4.01
CA LEU A 102 19.99 11.33 -3.79
C LEU A 102 20.96 11.42 -4.98
N ILE A 103 20.45 11.32 -6.21
CA ILE A 103 21.25 11.44 -7.43
C ILE A 103 21.88 12.84 -7.53
N GLU A 104 21.14 13.90 -7.22
CA GLU A 104 21.65 15.27 -7.23
C GLU A 104 22.70 15.51 -6.15
N SER A 105 22.48 14.95 -4.95
CA SER A 105 23.45 15.01 -3.84
C SER A 105 24.78 14.34 -4.22
N VAL A 106 24.74 13.18 -4.86
CA VAL A 106 25.95 12.48 -5.33
C VAL A 106 26.61 13.20 -6.52
N ARG A 107 25.82 13.78 -7.43
CA ARG A 107 26.34 14.48 -8.62
C ARG A 107 26.82 15.91 -8.33
N GLY A 108 26.41 16.50 -7.21
CA GLY A 108 26.68 17.90 -6.85
C GLY A 108 26.07 18.93 -7.80
N LYS A 109 25.16 18.52 -8.69
CA LYS A 109 24.51 19.38 -9.68
C LYS A 109 23.09 18.90 -9.98
N PRO A 110 22.16 19.81 -10.29
CA PRO A 110 20.77 19.45 -10.55
C PRO A 110 20.64 18.51 -11.77
N LEU A 111 19.57 17.72 -11.78
CA LEU A 111 19.17 16.95 -12.94
C LEU A 111 18.74 17.88 -14.07
N SER A 112 18.97 17.47 -15.32
CA SER A 112 18.56 18.30 -16.45
C SER A 112 17.03 18.38 -16.51
N PRO A 113 16.45 19.55 -16.88
CA PRO A 113 15.00 19.69 -17.01
C PRO A 113 14.38 18.65 -17.94
N THR A 114 15.09 18.30 -19.02
CA THR A 114 14.68 17.27 -19.98
C THR A 114 14.61 15.88 -19.33
N ALA A 115 15.61 15.49 -18.52
CA ALA A 115 15.61 14.18 -17.85
C ALA A 115 14.46 14.07 -16.85
N MET A 116 14.18 15.14 -16.09
CA MET A 116 13.05 15.20 -15.17
C MET A 116 11.71 15.07 -15.91
N GLN A 117 11.51 15.84 -16.99
CA GLN A 117 10.29 15.78 -17.79
C GLN A 117 10.06 14.40 -18.41
N VAL A 118 11.10 13.77 -18.95
CA VAL A 118 11.00 12.40 -19.50
C VAL A 118 10.63 11.42 -18.39
N SER A 119 11.29 11.50 -17.23
CA SER A 119 11.03 10.61 -16.11
C SER A 119 9.59 10.74 -15.60
N LEU A 120 9.08 11.97 -15.46
CA LEU A 120 7.69 12.24 -15.06
C LEU A 120 6.69 11.71 -16.09
N LYS A 121 6.94 11.92 -17.39
CA LYS A 121 6.07 11.39 -18.46
C LYS A 121 6.01 9.87 -18.42
N VAL A 122 7.17 9.21 -18.33
CA VAL A 122 7.25 7.75 -18.22
C VAL A 122 6.53 7.25 -16.96
N GLY A 123 6.81 7.87 -15.82
CA GLY A 123 6.16 7.52 -14.55
C GLY A 123 4.64 7.67 -14.59
N LEU A 124 4.14 8.77 -15.15
CA LEU A 124 2.72 9.02 -15.30
C LEU A 124 2.07 8.03 -16.27
N SER A 125 2.69 7.75 -17.42
CA SER A 125 2.17 6.76 -18.38
C SER A 125 2.07 5.36 -17.76
N LEU A 126 3.08 4.95 -16.99
CA LEU A 126 3.05 3.67 -16.28
C LEU A 126 1.97 3.63 -15.20
N LEU A 127 1.83 4.71 -14.43
CA LEU A 127 0.79 4.83 -13.40
C LEU A 127 -0.62 4.73 -14.01
N LEU A 128 -0.89 5.47 -15.09
CA LEU A 128 -2.17 5.43 -15.78
C LEU A 128 -2.45 4.04 -16.36
N LEU A 129 -1.45 3.39 -16.96
CA LEU A 129 -1.59 2.02 -17.47
C LEU A 129 -1.95 1.05 -16.34
N LEU A 130 -1.27 1.15 -15.20
CA LEU A 130 -1.55 0.33 -14.03
C LEU A 130 -2.95 0.60 -13.47
N MET A 131 -3.39 1.86 -13.42
CA MET A 131 -4.74 2.22 -12.96
C MET A 131 -5.82 1.60 -13.88
N VAL A 132 -5.66 1.74 -15.19
CA VAL A 132 -6.58 1.12 -16.17
C VAL A 132 -6.60 -0.40 -16.00
N PHE A 133 -5.43 -1.02 -15.85
CA PHE A 133 -5.32 -2.47 -15.62
C PHE A 133 -5.99 -2.91 -14.31
N ALA A 134 -5.79 -2.16 -13.21
CA ALA A 134 -6.40 -2.46 -11.91
C ALA A 134 -7.93 -2.34 -11.96
N VAL A 135 -8.45 -1.28 -12.57
CA VAL A 135 -9.89 -1.09 -12.76
C VAL A 135 -10.48 -2.17 -13.67
N TYR A 136 -9.78 -2.53 -14.76
CA TYR A 136 -10.18 -3.64 -15.62
C TYR A 136 -10.28 -4.95 -14.82
N ASN A 137 -9.26 -5.27 -14.02
CA ASN A 137 -9.27 -6.46 -13.18
C ASN A 137 -10.40 -6.45 -12.15
N ASP A 138 -10.69 -5.29 -11.55
CA ASP A 138 -11.80 -5.13 -10.61
C ASP A 138 -13.15 -5.41 -11.30
N ILE A 139 -13.37 -4.84 -12.50
CA ILE A 139 -14.60 -5.08 -13.28
C ILE A 139 -14.74 -6.57 -13.58
N MET A 140 -13.66 -7.22 -14.02
CA MET A 140 -13.68 -8.66 -14.31
C MET A 140 -14.00 -9.52 -13.07
N LYS A 141 -13.57 -9.11 -11.88
CA LYS A 141 -13.86 -9.78 -10.60
C LYS A 141 -15.26 -9.52 -10.07
N VAL A 142 -15.90 -8.42 -10.47
CA VAL A 142 -17.26 -8.08 -10.05
C VAL A 142 -18.30 -8.74 -10.97
N LEU A 143 -17.95 -8.92 -12.25
CA LEU A 143 -18.84 -9.55 -13.24
C LEU A 143 -18.82 -11.09 -13.21
N HIS A 144 -17.79 -11.71 -12.64
CA HIS A 144 -17.69 -13.16 -12.43
C HIS A 144 -17.88 -13.51 -10.96
#